data_AF-A0A7J7J9W0-F1
#
_entry.id   AF-A0A7J7J9W0-F1
#
_cell.length_a   1.000
_cell.length_b   1.000
_cell.length_c   1.000
_cell.angle_alpha   90.00
_cell.angle_beta   90.00
_cell.angle_gamma   90.00
#
_symmetry.space_group_name_H-M   'P 1'
#
loop_
_entity.id
_entity.type
_entity.pdbx_description
1 polymer ?
#
loop_
_entity_poly.entity_id
_entity_poly.type
_entity_poly.pdbx_seq_one_letter_code
_entity_poly.pdbx_strand_id
1 'polypeptide(L)'
;MREANRGRPRSRSKGRSVSKSRSANKTKTSSPPVKPETIRKSRSLSASRKKVSTDSAFKSHDDPDTPIRASLRLQEKIRKQLEEEVTMVRNRLKTNGNSSTTPPAKQEVTSQHDIIGFGGAVGGAALSVLLPALVYAIVIACDKRNGCVIARLPSFSVDLKDYFDVKVFGVVLSWYLLQVLLALLPVGPQVMGQPLKGGKRLLYRCNGFLALLISILIFAVALHQGAPMDYIHKHWLQFVTASIVYSFVLAVGLYIHALYVPDSELAPEATGSLFNDFFMGRELNPRVGSLDLKFMCELRPGLIGWMLVDWSLCASQYQQSGAVTPALALVTLFQTIYVFDALKHESSILTTMDIITEGFGFMLAFGDLAWVPALYTLQAHFIYNFPELAVSNVYGLVAIGIVKAAGYIIFRGANSQKDVFRNNPNDSSVAHLATIPTSAGKKLLCAGYWGICRRPNYLGDILMATAWSLTCGTTHLLPYFYPIYFFILLVHRQIRDEAYCKQKYGAAWDSYCKKVPYRIIPYVF
;
A
#
# COMPACT_ATOMS: atom_id res chain seq x y z
N MET A 1 -15.30 -27.18 70.17
CA MET A 1 -14.68 -27.05 71.51
C MET A 1 -13.81 -25.80 71.53
N ARG A 2 -13.68 -25.13 72.68
CA ARG A 2 -12.62 -24.11 72.89
C ARG A 2 -11.29 -24.84 73.05
N GLU A 3 -10.19 -24.27 72.58
CA GLU A 3 -9.06 -23.88 73.45
C GLU A 3 -7.96 -23.11 72.69
N ALA A 4 -7.10 -22.43 73.45
CA ALA A 4 -6.01 -21.61 72.94
C ALA A 4 -4.75 -21.82 73.80
N ASN A 5 -3.57 -21.82 73.18
CA ASN A 5 -2.26 -21.57 73.82
C ASN A 5 -1.27 -21.16 72.71
N ARG A 6 -0.58 -20.00 72.77
CA ARG A 6 0.54 -19.59 73.65
C ARG A 6 1.84 -20.40 73.42
N GLY A 7 2.96 -19.71 73.14
CA GLY A 7 4.31 -20.29 73.26
C GLY A 7 5.41 -19.73 72.33
N ARG A 8 6.24 -18.80 72.84
CA ARG A 8 7.53 -18.30 72.29
C ARG A 8 8.70 -19.09 72.96
N PRO A 9 10.03 -18.83 72.74
CA PRO A 9 10.82 -18.36 71.57
C PRO A 9 12.23 -19.07 71.41
N ARG A 10 13.14 -18.49 70.59
CA ARG A 10 14.64 -18.59 70.61
C ARG A 10 15.29 -19.92 70.09
N SER A 11 16.50 -19.96 69.49
CA SER A 11 17.45 -18.92 69.05
C SER A 11 18.62 -19.45 68.18
N ARG A 12 19.32 -18.54 67.45
CA ARG A 12 20.78 -18.56 67.09
C ARG A 12 21.24 -19.62 66.03
N SER A 13 22.25 -19.36 65.17
CA SER A 13 22.99 -18.11 64.88
C SER A 13 23.91 -18.20 63.63
N LYS A 14 24.29 -17.00 63.13
CA LYS A 14 25.52 -16.66 62.36
C LYS A 14 25.62 -17.16 60.90
N GLY A 15 26.13 -16.34 59.97
CA GLY A 15 26.51 -14.93 60.18
C GLY A 15 27.15 -14.20 59.00
N ARG A 16 27.44 -12.91 59.27
CA ARG A 16 28.23 -11.93 58.50
C ARG A 16 27.75 -11.56 57.08
N SER A 17 27.88 -10.32 56.60
CA SER A 17 27.85 -8.97 57.23
C SER A 17 28.03 -7.92 56.13
N VAL A 18 27.21 -6.85 56.14
CA VAL A 18 27.61 -5.41 56.09
C VAL A 18 28.70 -4.97 55.07
N SER A 19 28.59 -3.90 54.27
CA SER A 19 27.47 -3.04 53.82
C SER A 19 27.98 -1.98 52.82
N LYS A 20 27.08 -1.43 51.98
CA LYS A 20 27.00 -0.01 51.54
C LYS A 20 28.27 0.77 51.09
N SER A 21 28.22 1.13 49.80
CA SER A 21 28.19 2.52 49.28
C SER A 21 29.46 3.30 48.88
N ARG A 22 29.34 3.88 47.67
CA ARG A 22 29.81 5.20 47.17
C ARG A 22 31.32 5.50 46.96
N SER A 23 31.62 5.68 45.68
CA SER A 23 32.36 6.82 45.07
C SER A 23 33.85 6.68 44.70
N ALA A 24 34.16 7.28 43.55
CA ALA A 24 35.42 7.90 43.14
C ALA A 24 36.70 7.06 42.81
N ASN A 25 36.85 6.79 41.50
CA ASN A 25 37.93 7.31 40.62
C ASN A 25 39.34 6.64 40.57
N LYS A 26 40.01 6.80 39.40
CA LYS A 26 41.42 6.47 39.00
C LYS A 26 41.77 4.98 38.79
N THR A 27 41.96 4.45 37.56
CA THR A 27 42.94 4.69 36.44
C THR A 27 44.31 4.02 36.58
N LYS A 28 44.69 3.14 35.63
CA LYS A 28 45.85 3.26 34.69
C LYS A 28 46.35 1.92 34.10
N THR A 29 46.43 1.85 32.77
CA THR A 29 47.52 1.32 31.90
C THR A 29 47.11 1.56 30.43
N SER A 30 47.95 1.92 29.47
CA SER A 30 49.27 2.59 29.49
C SER A 30 49.63 3.06 28.07
N SER A 31 49.82 4.37 27.85
CA SER A 31 50.38 4.94 26.59
C SER A 31 50.96 6.34 26.82
N PRO A 32 52.27 6.56 26.55
CA PRO A 32 52.80 7.83 26.02
C PRO A 32 54.01 7.60 25.07
N PRO A 33 54.75 8.61 24.55
CA PRO A 33 54.49 10.07 24.46
C PRO A 33 54.44 10.61 22.98
N VAL A 34 53.67 11.67 22.64
CA VAL A 34 53.95 13.14 22.68
C VAL A 34 54.84 13.74 21.53
N LYS A 35 54.15 14.41 20.59
CA LYS A 35 54.36 15.75 19.93
C LYS A 35 55.67 16.56 20.14
N PRO A 36 56.10 17.41 19.16
CA PRO A 36 55.55 18.78 18.98
C PRO A 36 55.38 19.31 17.52
N GLU A 37 54.91 20.56 17.39
CA GLU A 37 54.41 21.26 16.18
C GLU A 37 55.49 22.02 15.37
N THR A 38 55.21 22.40 14.10
CA THR A 38 55.01 23.81 13.62
C THR A 38 55.13 24.00 12.07
N ILE A 39 54.38 24.98 11.49
CA ILE A 39 54.77 25.85 10.33
C ILE A 39 54.88 25.19 8.90
N ARG A 40 54.60 25.80 7.72
CA ARG A 40 54.08 27.13 7.25
C ARG A 40 53.41 27.05 5.83
N LYS A 41 52.40 27.90 5.59
CA LYS A 41 52.05 28.69 4.35
C LYS A 41 52.33 28.18 2.90
N SER A 42 51.23 28.12 2.11
CA SER A 42 50.88 29.04 0.98
C SER A 42 50.79 28.60 -0.51
N ARG A 43 49.73 29.15 -1.14
CA ARG A 43 49.57 29.71 -2.52
C ARG A 43 49.44 28.82 -3.77
N SER A 44 48.32 29.11 -4.45
CA SER A 44 47.98 29.03 -5.88
C SER A 44 49.03 29.48 -6.90
N LEU A 45 48.95 28.93 -8.13
CA LEU A 45 48.93 29.60 -9.46
C LEU A 45 49.16 28.52 -10.57
N SER A 46 48.22 28.30 -11.49
CA SER A 46 48.06 28.90 -12.83
C SER A 46 48.82 28.21 -13.98
N ALA A 47 48.16 28.16 -15.14
CA ALA A 47 48.56 27.47 -16.38
C ALA A 47 49.98 27.76 -16.92
N SER A 48 50.52 26.81 -17.69
CA SER A 48 51.17 27.16 -18.96
C SER A 48 51.11 26.04 -20.00
N ARG A 49 51.20 26.44 -21.27
CA ARG A 49 51.01 25.64 -22.49
C ARG A 49 52.34 25.59 -23.24
N LYS A 50 52.86 24.41 -23.58
CA LYS A 50 53.97 24.29 -24.55
C LYS A 50 53.65 23.26 -25.63
N LYS A 51 53.60 23.73 -26.87
CA LYS A 51 53.80 22.92 -28.07
C LYS A 51 55.30 22.56 -28.16
N VAL A 52 55.60 21.37 -28.64
CA VAL A 52 56.79 21.10 -29.45
C VAL A 52 56.33 20.29 -30.66
N SER A 53 56.80 20.68 -31.83
CA SER A 53 56.61 20.01 -33.12
C SER A 53 57.90 19.32 -33.53
N THR A 54 57.80 18.23 -34.29
CA THR A 54 58.75 17.92 -35.37
C THR A 54 58.10 16.93 -36.34
N ASP A 55 58.17 17.25 -37.63
CA ASP A 55 57.83 16.36 -38.73
C ASP A 55 58.90 15.28 -38.96
N SER A 56 58.51 14.11 -39.49
CA SER A 56 59.33 13.36 -40.44
C SER A 56 58.47 12.40 -41.28
N ALA A 57 58.90 12.16 -42.52
CA ALA A 57 58.07 11.68 -43.61
C ALA A 57 58.27 10.18 -43.97
N PHE A 58 57.29 9.61 -44.69
CA PHE A 58 57.32 8.30 -45.40
C PHE A 58 57.38 7.05 -44.48
N LYS A 59 56.85 5.86 -44.84
CA LYS A 59 56.39 5.32 -46.14
C LYS A 59 55.24 4.32 -45.92
N SER A 60 54.53 3.95 -46.99
CA SER A 60 53.39 3.02 -46.99
C SER A 60 53.75 1.57 -46.63
N HIS A 61 52.93 0.93 -45.81
CA HIS A 61 52.74 -0.53 -45.78
C HIS A 61 51.23 -0.81 -45.65
N ASP A 62 50.71 -1.71 -46.49
CA ASP A 62 49.36 -2.26 -46.33
C ASP A 62 49.34 -3.24 -45.14
N ASP A 63 48.35 -3.09 -44.27
CA ASP A 63 48.04 -4.01 -43.17
C ASP A 63 46.51 -3.95 -42.89
N PRO A 64 45.88 -5.01 -42.37
CA PRO A 64 44.45 -5.28 -42.58
C PRO A 64 43.50 -4.37 -41.79
N ASP A 65 42.26 -4.27 -42.29
CA ASP A 65 41.19 -3.41 -41.74
C ASP A 65 40.97 -3.63 -40.24
N THR A 66 41.38 -2.65 -39.43
CA THR A 66 41.15 -2.64 -37.98
C THR A 66 39.67 -2.36 -37.70
N PRO A 67 39.03 -3.02 -36.70
CA PRO A 67 37.59 -2.91 -36.43
C PRO A 67 37.09 -1.48 -36.13
N ILE A 68 37.99 -0.58 -35.74
CA ILE A 68 37.71 0.84 -35.51
C ILE A 68 37.36 1.57 -36.83
N ARG A 69 37.99 1.21 -37.96
CA ARG A 69 37.73 1.87 -39.26
C ARG A 69 36.42 1.40 -39.89
N ALA A 70 36.04 0.14 -39.65
CA ALA A 70 34.73 -0.40 -40.00
C ALA A 70 33.58 0.27 -39.22
N SER A 71 33.77 0.55 -37.92
CA SER A 71 32.77 1.24 -37.10
C SER A 71 32.54 2.69 -37.54
N LEU A 72 33.60 3.41 -37.92
CA LEU A 72 33.50 4.78 -38.46
C LEU A 72 32.74 4.84 -39.80
N ARG A 73 33.03 3.92 -40.74
CA ARG A 73 32.27 3.82 -42.01
C ARG A 73 30.79 3.49 -41.79
N LEU A 74 30.48 2.67 -40.77
CA LEU A 74 29.09 2.36 -40.40
C LEU A 74 28.39 3.57 -39.77
N GLN A 75 29.06 4.29 -38.86
CA GLN A 75 28.53 5.53 -38.28
C GLN A 75 28.29 6.61 -39.34
N GLU A 76 29.18 6.75 -40.33
CA GLU A 76 29.03 7.71 -41.41
C GLU A 76 27.89 7.35 -42.37
N LYS A 77 27.68 6.04 -42.65
CA LYS A 77 26.48 5.57 -43.37
C LYS A 77 25.18 5.89 -42.60
N ILE A 78 25.15 5.58 -41.30
CA ILE A 78 23.98 5.89 -40.45
C ILE A 78 23.71 7.40 -40.43
N ARG A 79 24.75 8.23 -40.34
CA ARG A 79 24.60 9.70 -40.37
C ARG A 79 24.03 10.20 -41.69
N LYS A 80 24.50 9.68 -42.84
CA LYS A 80 23.96 10.03 -44.16
C LYS A 80 22.51 9.59 -44.33
N GLN A 81 22.14 8.40 -43.88
CA GLN A 81 20.74 7.94 -43.89
C GLN A 81 19.84 8.85 -43.04
N LEU A 82 20.31 9.28 -41.86
CA LEU A 82 19.57 10.22 -41.01
C LEU A 82 19.43 11.61 -41.65
N GLU A 83 20.49 12.11 -42.30
CA GLU A 83 20.48 13.38 -43.04
C GLU A 83 19.51 13.32 -44.25
N GLU A 84 19.43 12.18 -44.95
CA GLU A 84 18.48 11.92 -46.04
C GLU A 84 17.02 11.84 -45.54
N GLU A 85 16.73 11.10 -44.46
CA GLU A 85 15.40 11.05 -43.85
C GLU A 85 14.92 12.44 -43.38
N VAL A 86 15.77 13.18 -42.66
CA VAL A 86 15.45 14.54 -42.19
C VAL A 86 15.21 15.49 -43.36
N THR A 87 15.95 15.34 -44.46
CA THR A 87 15.73 16.12 -45.68
C THR A 87 14.43 15.73 -46.39
N MET A 88 14.09 14.44 -46.44
CA MET A 88 12.82 13.96 -47.01
C MET A 88 11.62 14.47 -46.21
N VAL A 89 11.67 14.40 -44.87
CA VAL A 89 10.61 14.93 -43.98
C VAL A 89 10.49 16.44 -44.12
N ARG A 90 11.60 17.18 -44.16
CA ARG A 90 11.62 18.63 -44.40
C ARG A 90 11.01 19.00 -45.75
N ASN A 91 11.23 18.19 -46.80
CA ASN A 91 10.63 18.43 -48.12
C ASN A 91 9.13 18.12 -48.14
N ARG A 92 8.66 17.05 -47.48
CA ARG A 92 7.21 16.76 -47.30
C ARG A 92 6.48 17.89 -46.56
N LEU A 93 7.13 18.49 -45.56
CA LEU A 93 6.58 19.64 -44.84
C LEU A 93 6.52 20.91 -45.69
N LYS A 94 7.42 21.07 -46.68
CA LYS A 94 7.38 22.20 -47.64
C LYS A 94 6.34 22.01 -48.73
N THR A 95 6.12 20.79 -49.23
CA THR A 95 5.10 20.54 -50.27
C THR A 95 3.66 20.74 -49.78
N ASN A 96 3.41 20.57 -48.47
CA ASN A 96 2.10 20.81 -47.87
C ASN A 96 1.85 22.30 -47.52
N GLY A 97 2.76 23.22 -47.85
CA GLY A 97 2.68 24.63 -47.46
C GLY A 97 1.76 25.52 -48.31
N ASN A 98 1.32 25.05 -49.49
CA ASN A 98 0.56 25.85 -50.46
C ASN A 98 -0.85 25.31 -50.72
N SER A 99 -1.73 25.40 -49.72
CA SER A 99 -3.18 25.47 -49.95
C SER A 99 -3.84 26.33 -48.86
N SER A 100 -4.71 27.25 -49.26
CA SER A 100 -5.35 28.22 -48.38
C SER A 100 -6.80 27.86 -48.06
N THR A 101 -7.34 28.47 -46.99
CA THR A 101 -8.77 28.58 -46.66
C THR A 101 -9.55 27.31 -46.29
N THR A 102 -9.30 26.80 -45.08
CA THR A 102 -10.35 26.54 -44.07
C THR A 102 -9.67 26.38 -42.70
N PRO A 103 -10.23 26.86 -41.58
CA PRO A 103 -9.70 26.50 -40.27
C PRO A 103 -9.88 24.98 -40.11
N PRO A 104 -8.84 24.22 -39.72
CA PRO A 104 -9.00 22.80 -39.49
C PRO A 104 -10.04 22.63 -38.38
N ALA A 105 -11.13 21.93 -38.70
CA ALA A 105 -12.05 21.44 -37.68
C ALA A 105 -11.21 20.77 -36.58
N LYS A 106 -11.53 21.07 -35.31
CA LYS A 106 -10.83 20.48 -34.17
C LYS A 106 -10.74 18.98 -34.41
N GLN A 107 -9.53 18.48 -34.71
CA GLN A 107 -9.28 17.06 -34.65
C GLN A 107 -9.44 16.69 -33.19
N GLU A 108 -10.62 16.16 -32.86
CA GLU A 108 -10.79 15.34 -31.69
C GLU A 108 -9.67 14.31 -31.75
N VAL A 109 -8.74 14.43 -30.81
CA VAL A 109 -7.83 13.34 -30.48
C VAL A 109 -8.76 12.25 -29.99
N THR A 110 -9.11 11.32 -30.88
CA THR A 110 -9.94 10.17 -30.57
C THR A 110 -9.26 9.42 -29.43
N SER A 111 -9.81 9.56 -28.23
CA SER A 111 -9.35 8.88 -27.03
C SER A 111 -9.36 7.40 -27.34
N GLN A 112 -8.18 6.79 -27.35
CA GLN A 112 -8.03 5.41 -27.78
C GLN A 112 -8.63 4.49 -26.71
N HIS A 113 -9.90 4.18 -26.91
CA HIS A 113 -10.84 3.52 -25.99
C HIS A 113 -11.11 4.26 -24.68
N ASP A 114 -12.30 4.86 -24.62
CA ASP A 114 -13.09 4.98 -23.41
C ASP A 114 -13.39 3.58 -22.85
N ILE A 115 -12.44 3.00 -22.11
CA ILE A 115 -12.76 1.93 -21.17
C ILE A 115 -13.49 2.61 -20.03
N ILE A 116 -14.81 2.82 -20.20
CA ILE A 116 -15.64 3.37 -19.15
C ILE A 116 -15.58 2.39 -17.98
N GLY A 117 -14.92 2.81 -16.90
CA GLY A 117 -14.66 1.99 -15.74
C GLY A 117 -15.95 1.31 -15.27
N PHE A 118 -15.84 0.01 -14.95
CA PHE A 118 -16.93 -0.76 -14.34
C PHE A 118 -18.25 -0.80 -15.14
N GLY A 119 -18.23 -0.55 -16.45
CA GLY A 119 -19.44 -0.59 -17.29
C GLY A 119 -20.27 0.70 -17.27
N GLY A 120 -19.67 1.82 -16.86
CA GLY A 120 -20.28 3.15 -16.93
C GLY A 120 -21.50 3.32 -16.04
N ALA A 121 -22.45 4.15 -16.47
CA ALA A 121 -23.62 4.52 -15.66
C ALA A 121 -24.44 3.32 -15.16
N VAL A 122 -24.69 2.33 -16.05
CA VAL A 122 -25.46 1.13 -15.71
C VAL A 122 -24.68 0.24 -14.75
N GLY A 123 -23.39 0.03 -15.01
CA GLY A 123 -22.52 -0.77 -14.15
C GLY A 123 -22.28 -0.14 -12.78
N GLY A 124 -22.02 1.17 -12.71
CA GLY A 124 -21.89 1.92 -11.46
C GLY A 124 -23.17 1.91 -10.63
N ALA A 125 -24.35 2.06 -11.26
CA ALA A 125 -25.64 1.92 -10.58
C ALA A 125 -25.85 0.49 -10.03
N ALA A 126 -25.57 -0.53 -10.84
CA ALA A 126 -25.72 -1.92 -10.44
C ALA A 126 -24.76 -2.29 -9.29
N LEU A 127 -23.47 -1.94 -9.41
CA LEU A 127 -22.44 -2.23 -8.40
C LEU A 127 -22.67 -1.47 -7.09
N SER A 128 -23.27 -0.27 -7.14
CA SER A 128 -23.69 0.46 -5.95
C SER A 128 -24.68 -0.34 -5.08
N VAL A 129 -25.46 -1.26 -5.67
CA VAL A 129 -26.40 -2.13 -4.94
C VAL A 129 -25.84 -3.53 -4.71
N LEU A 130 -25.21 -4.12 -5.73
CA LEU A 130 -24.71 -5.50 -5.70
C LEU A 130 -23.53 -5.69 -4.74
N LEU A 131 -22.65 -4.70 -4.57
CA LEU A 131 -21.51 -4.82 -3.66
C LEU A 131 -21.94 -4.80 -2.17
N PRO A 132 -22.81 -3.88 -1.70
CA PRO A 132 -23.44 -4.00 -0.37
C PRO A 132 -24.20 -5.32 -0.17
N ALA A 133 -24.97 -5.78 -1.17
CA ALA A 133 -25.70 -7.04 -1.08
C ALA A 133 -24.75 -8.25 -0.93
N LEU A 134 -23.60 -8.25 -1.61
CA LEU A 134 -22.57 -9.27 -1.47
C LEU A 134 -21.93 -9.25 -0.07
N VAL A 135 -21.67 -8.08 0.50
CA VAL A 135 -21.17 -7.96 1.89
C VAL A 135 -22.17 -8.57 2.88
N TYR A 136 -23.45 -8.22 2.78
CA TYR A 136 -24.49 -8.84 3.61
C TYR A 136 -24.56 -10.36 3.42
N ALA A 137 -24.51 -10.84 2.18
CA ALA A 137 -24.56 -12.27 1.88
C ALA A 137 -23.39 -13.03 2.55
N ILE A 138 -22.16 -12.50 2.46
CA ILE A 138 -20.98 -13.11 3.09
C ILE A 138 -21.07 -13.07 4.63
N VAL A 139 -21.40 -11.92 5.20
CA VAL A 139 -21.47 -11.73 6.66
C VAL A 139 -22.57 -12.59 7.29
N ILE A 140 -23.76 -12.65 6.68
CA ILE A 140 -24.88 -13.47 7.18
C ILE A 140 -24.64 -14.96 6.92
N ALA A 141 -24.01 -15.34 5.81
CA ALA A 141 -23.64 -16.73 5.55
C ALA A 141 -22.66 -17.25 6.61
N CYS A 142 -21.77 -16.41 7.15
CA CYS A 142 -20.79 -16.81 8.17
C CYS A 142 -21.21 -16.60 9.63
N ASP A 143 -22.50 -16.76 9.91
CA ASP A 143 -23.05 -16.85 11.27
C ASP A 143 -23.23 -18.31 11.73
N LYS A 144 -23.31 -18.53 13.04
CA LYS A 144 -23.60 -19.83 13.68
C LYS A 144 -24.91 -20.47 13.21
N ARG A 145 -25.89 -19.68 12.74
CA ARG A 145 -27.14 -20.19 12.15
C ARG A 145 -26.95 -20.78 10.75
N ASN A 146 -26.02 -20.25 9.96
CA ASN A 146 -25.85 -20.57 8.53
C ASN A 146 -24.60 -21.42 8.25
N GLY A 147 -23.63 -21.49 9.17
CA GLY A 147 -22.50 -22.43 9.15
C GLY A 147 -21.36 -22.07 8.19
N CYS A 148 -21.27 -20.82 7.70
CA CYS A 148 -20.26 -20.37 6.74
C CYS A 148 -20.22 -21.17 5.41
N VAL A 149 -21.36 -21.73 4.97
CA VAL A 149 -21.46 -22.54 3.75
C VAL A 149 -21.96 -21.71 2.55
N ILE A 150 -21.09 -21.49 1.55
CA ILE A 150 -21.40 -20.70 0.33
C ILE A 150 -22.60 -21.27 -0.45
N ALA A 151 -22.73 -22.60 -0.51
CA ALA A 151 -23.78 -23.26 -1.29
C ALA A 151 -25.21 -23.08 -0.74
N ARG A 152 -25.35 -22.54 0.48
CA ARG A 152 -26.64 -22.28 1.11
C ARG A 152 -26.97 -20.80 0.98
N LEU A 153 -28.13 -20.47 0.41
CA LEU A 153 -28.63 -19.10 0.45
C LEU A 153 -28.77 -18.66 1.92
N PRO A 154 -28.14 -17.55 2.34
CA PRO A 154 -28.21 -17.09 3.72
C PRO A 154 -29.65 -16.72 4.09
N SER A 155 -30.06 -17.09 5.30
CA SER A 155 -31.36 -16.69 5.84
C SER A 155 -31.29 -15.23 6.32
N PHE A 156 -31.75 -14.30 5.48
CA PHE A 156 -31.89 -12.89 5.84
C PHE A 156 -32.99 -12.72 6.89
N SER A 157 -32.76 -11.89 7.90
CA SER A 157 -33.79 -11.50 8.85
C SER A 157 -34.72 -10.46 8.23
N VAL A 158 -35.99 -10.48 8.64
CA VAL A 158 -36.97 -9.45 8.28
C VAL A 158 -37.10 -8.39 9.39
N ASP A 159 -36.57 -8.66 10.60
CA ASP A 159 -36.59 -7.65 11.67
C ASP A 159 -35.49 -6.60 11.42
N LEU A 160 -35.91 -5.36 11.20
CA LEU A 160 -35.03 -4.20 11.04
C LEU A 160 -34.08 -3.99 12.22
N LYS A 161 -34.42 -4.49 13.42
CA LYS A 161 -33.55 -4.43 14.60
C LYS A 161 -32.27 -5.23 14.44
N ASP A 162 -32.23 -6.28 13.61
CA ASP A 162 -30.99 -7.02 13.35
C ASP A 162 -29.98 -6.20 12.53
N TYR A 163 -30.45 -5.14 11.85
CA TYR A 163 -29.65 -4.25 11.00
C TYR A 163 -29.45 -2.86 11.62
N PHE A 164 -30.38 -2.37 12.44
CA PHE A 164 -30.37 -1.01 12.96
C PHE A 164 -30.46 -0.95 14.49
N ASP A 165 -29.44 -0.35 15.11
CA ASP A 165 -29.45 0.11 16.50
C ASP A 165 -28.80 1.51 16.59
N VAL A 166 -29.49 2.45 17.26
CA VAL A 166 -29.06 3.85 17.36
C VAL A 166 -27.73 4.01 18.09
N LYS A 167 -27.44 3.16 19.09
CA LYS A 167 -26.18 3.19 19.83
C LYS A 167 -25.04 2.71 18.95
N VAL A 168 -25.23 1.63 18.18
CA VAL A 168 -24.21 1.12 17.25
C VAL A 168 -23.89 2.14 16.16
N PHE A 169 -24.90 2.77 15.55
CA PHE A 169 -24.70 3.87 14.61
C PHE A 169 -23.94 5.05 15.27
N GLY A 170 -24.29 5.40 16.51
CA GLY A 170 -23.57 6.41 17.30
C GLY A 170 -22.11 6.05 17.59
N VAL A 171 -21.79 4.77 17.85
CA VAL A 171 -20.43 4.27 18.06
C VAL A 171 -19.62 4.35 16.77
N VAL A 172 -20.18 3.93 15.63
CA VAL A 172 -19.50 4.01 14.32
C VAL A 172 -19.24 5.46 13.92
N LEU A 173 -20.21 6.36 14.11
CA LEU A 173 -20.00 7.78 13.88
C LEU A 173 -18.91 8.36 14.80
N SER A 174 -18.94 8.00 16.09
CA SER A 174 -17.92 8.43 17.06
C SER A 174 -16.52 7.92 16.70
N TRP A 175 -16.41 6.71 16.14
CA TRP A 175 -15.16 6.15 15.62
C TRP A 175 -14.62 6.97 14.43
N TYR A 176 -15.47 7.28 13.46
CA TYR A 176 -15.06 8.11 12.31
C TYR A 176 -14.67 9.52 12.73
N LEU A 177 -15.44 10.16 13.63
CA LEU A 177 -15.12 11.47 14.19
C LEU A 177 -13.80 11.45 14.96
N LEU A 178 -13.52 10.39 15.74
CA LEU A 178 -12.22 10.20 16.40
C LEU A 178 -11.08 10.15 15.38
N GLN A 179 -11.20 9.37 14.30
CA GLN A 179 -10.16 9.29 13.28
C GLN A 179 -9.96 10.61 12.52
N VAL A 180 -11.02 11.38 12.28
CA VAL A 180 -10.96 12.75 11.74
C VAL A 180 -10.20 13.68 12.70
N LEU A 181 -10.52 13.68 13.99
CA LEU A 181 -9.84 14.49 14.99
C LEU A 181 -8.35 14.14 15.09
N LEU A 182 -8.02 12.85 15.08
CA LEU A 182 -6.63 12.36 15.09
C LEU A 182 -5.86 12.76 13.81
N ALA A 183 -6.51 12.76 12.64
CA ALA A 183 -5.93 13.23 11.39
C ALA A 183 -5.66 14.75 11.38
N LEU A 184 -6.54 15.54 12.01
CA LEU A 184 -6.40 16.99 12.11
C LEU A 184 -5.28 17.45 13.07
N LEU A 185 -4.81 16.58 13.99
CA LEU A 185 -3.75 16.92 14.94
C LEU A 185 -2.51 17.52 14.26
N PRO A 186 -1.88 18.58 14.81
CA PRO A 186 -0.72 19.25 14.24
C PRO A 186 0.60 18.50 14.47
N VAL A 187 0.57 17.17 14.40
CA VAL A 187 1.70 16.27 14.67
C VAL A 187 1.94 15.37 13.46
N GLY A 188 3.21 15.13 13.12
CA GLY A 188 3.63 14.24 12.02
C GLY A 188 4.27 14.97 10.84
N PRO A 189 5.11 14.29 10.04
CA PRO A 189 5.75 14.87 8.85
C PRO A 189 4.73 15.32 7.82
N GLN A 190 5.07 16.40 7.10
CA GLN A 190 4.30 16.87 5.96
C GLN A 190 4.98 16.41 4.66
N VAL A 191 4.21 15.82 3.76
CA VAL A 191 4.69 15.22 2.51
C VAL A 191 3.92 15.83 1.34
N MET A 192 4.64 16.15 0.26
CA MET A 192 4.05 16.63 -0.98
C MET A 192 3.58 15.46 -1.85
N GLY A 193 2.31 15.49 -2.26
CA GLY A 193 1.75 14.53 -3.20
C GLY A 193 2.33 14.64 -4.61
N GLN A 194 1.84 13.79 -5.52
CA GLN A 194 2.16 13.89 -6.94
C GLN A 194 1.60 15.18 -7.57
N PRO A 195 2.20 15.68 -8.66
CA PRO A 195 1.66 16.83 -9.38
C PRO A 195 0.31 16.52 -10.03
N LEU A 196 -0.66 17.40 -9.80
CA LEU A 196 -1.99 17.37 -10.43
C LEU A 196 -1.94 17.83 -11.90
N LYS A 197 -3.08 17.78 -12.62
CA LYS A 197 -3.22 18.24 -14.01
C LYS A 197 -2.75 19.68 -14.27
N GLY A 198 -2.69 20.54 -13.25
CA GLY A 198 -2.13 21.91 -13.32
C GLY A 198 -0.75 22.09 -12.68
N GLY A 199 0.00 21.01 -12.40
CA GLY A 199 1.32 21.07 -11.74
C GLY A 199 1.30 21.36 -10.23
N LYS A 200 0.20 21.92 -9.69
CA LYS A 200 -0.11 22.04 -8.26
C LYS A 200 0.16 20.72 -7.55
N ARG A 201 0.83 20.76 -6.40
CA ARG A 201 1.02 19.63 -5.50
C ARG A 201 0.27 19.89 -4.21
N LEU A 202 -0.45 18.89 -3.73
CA LEU A 202 -1.16 18.97 -2.47
C LEU A 202 -0.23 18.57 -1.31
N LEU A 203 -0.35 19.25 -0.18
CA LEU A 203 0.34 18.91 1.05
C LEU A 203 -0.52 17.93 1.86
N TYR A 204 0.11 16.90 2.38
CA TYR A 204 -0.50 15.88 3.25
C TYR A 204 0.26 15.82 4.57
N ARG A 205 -0.43 15.61 5.68
CA ARG A 205 0.18 15.32 7.00
C ARG A 205 0.08 13.83 7.26
N CYS A 206 1.21 13.15 7.32
CA CYS A 206 1.27 11.72 7.58
C CYS A 206 1.39 11.49 9.11
N ASN A 207 0.28 11.13 9.74
CA ASN A 207 0.21 10.83 11.17
C ASN A 207 -0.68 9.61 11.50
N GLY A 208 -0.97 8.76 10.50
CA GLY A 208 -1.77 7.55 10.66
C GLY A 208 -1.17 6.58 11.67
N PHE A 209 0.16 6.46 11.74
CA PHE A 209 0.82 5.66 12.77
C PHE A 209 0.62 6.21 14.19
N LEU A 210 0.46 7.53 14.37
CA LEU A 210 0.10 8.11 15.67
C LEU A 210 -1.37 7.83 16.01
N ALA A 211 -2.26 7.96 15.03
CA ALA A 211 -3.67 7.62 15.20
C ALA A 211 -3.87 6.15 15.58
N LEU A 212 -3.10 5.23 14.98
CA LEU A 212 -3.02 3.81 15.33
C LEU A 212 -2.65 3.61 16.81
N LEU A 213 -1.54 4.19 17.26
CA LEU A 213 -1.07 4.03 18.64
C LEU A 213 -2.07 4.58 19.67
N ILE A 214 -2.71 5.72 19.38
CA ILE A 214 -3.76 6.29 20.24
C ILE A 214 -5.00 5.39 20.25
N SER A 215 -5.40 4.84 19.10
CA SER A 215 -6.54 3.91 19.01
C SER A 215 -6.30 2.61 19.79
N ILE A 216 -5.09 2.06 19.73
CA ILE A 216 -4.66 0.91 20.54
C ILE A 216 -4.69 1.26 22.04
N LEU A 217 -4.22 2.45 22.43
CA LEU A 217 -4.25 2.89 23.83
C LEU A 217 -5.69 3.01 24.34
N ILE A 218 -6.60 3.59 23.56
CA ILE A 218 -8.03 3.69 23.91
C ILE A 218 -8.65 2.29 24.08
N PHE A 219 -8.38 1.37 23.15
CA PHE A 219 -8.84 -0.02 23.24
C PHE A 219 -8.28 -0.75 24.47
N ALA A 220 -6.99 -0.60 24.76
CA ALA A 220 -6.34 -1.21 25.92
C ALA A 220 -6.89 -0.65 27.25
N VAL A 221 -7.19 0.65 27.32
CA VAL A 221 -7.84 1.27 28.49
C VAL A 221 -9.27 0.74 28.65
N ALA A 222 -10.06 0.61 27.58
CA ALA A 222 -11.39 0.03 27.62
C ALA A 222 -11.35 -1.44 28.11
N LEU A 223 -10.37 -2.23 27.65
CA LEU A 223 -10.15 -3.60 28.10
C LEU A 223 -9.80 -3.67 29.60
N HIS A 224 -8.88 -2.81 30.06
CA HIS A 224 -8.50 -2.73 31.47
C HIS A 224 -9.68 -2.28 32.37
N GLN A 225 -10.57 -1.44 31.86
CA GLN A 225 -11.80 -1.03 32.57
C GLN A 225 -12.90 -2.11 32.56
N GLY A 226 -12.67 -3.27 31.94
CA GLY A 226 -13.62 -4.38 31.91
C GLY A 226 -14.75 -4.21 30.89
N ALA A 227 -14.54 -3.45 29.82
CA ALA A 227 -15.54 -3.31 28.77
C ALA A 227 -15.85 -4.66 28.07
N PRO A 228 -17.12 -4.90 27.67
CA PRO A 228 -17.54 -6.14 27.02
C PRO A 228 -17.03 -6.21 25.57
N MET A 229 -16.01 -7.02 25.30
CA MET A 229 -15.38 -7.10 23.98
C MET A 229 -16.18 -7.93 22.97
N ASP A 230 -17.15 -8.70 23.46
CA ASP A 230 -18.14 -9.41 22.66
C ASP A 230 -19.18 -8.48 22.01
N TYR A 231 -19.29 -7.21 22.44
CA TYR A 231 -20.28 -6.26 21.93
C TYR A 231 -20.18 -6.05 20.41
N ILE A 232 -18.97 -5.84 19.88
CA ILE A 232 -18.75 -5.64 18.44
C ILE A 232 -19.21 -6.86 17.65
N HIS A 233 -18.88 -8.07 18.13
CA HIS A 233 -19.26 -9.32 17.48
C HIS A 233 -20.78 -9.58 17.54
N LYS A 234 -21.41 -9.37 18.71
CA LYS A 234 -22.85 -9.55 18.91
C LYS A 234 -23.69 -8.62 18.03
N HIS A 235 -23.18 -7.42 17.77
CA HIS A 235 -23.85 -6.39 16.97
C HIS A 235 -23.26 -6.26 15.56
N TRP A 236 -22.49 -7.24 15.08
CA TRP A 236 -21.65 -7.10 13.88
C TRP A 236 -22.43 -6.72 12.62
N LEU A 237 -23.63 -7.30 12.42
CA LEU A 237 -24.50 -6.96 11.30
C LEU A 237 -24.95 -5.48 11.35
N GLN A 238 -25.18 -4.92 12.54
CA GLN A 238 -25.52 -3.51 12.73
C GLN A 238 -24.31 -2.60 12.49
N PHE A 239 -23.11 -3.02 12.89
CA PHE A 239 -21.86 -2.31 12.57
C PHE A 239 -21.62 -2.23 11.05
N VAL A 240 -21.77 -3.36 10.35
CA VAL A 240 -21.66 -3.44 8.88
C VAL A 240 -22.74 -2.56 8.22
N THR A 241 -23.99 -2.65 8.67
CA THR A 241 -25.09 -1.80 8.16
C THR A 241 -24.78 -0.31 8.34
N ALA A 242 -24.31 0.10 9.51
CA ALA A 242 -23.92 1.48 9.79
C ALA A 242 -22.80 1.97 8.85
N SER A 243 -21.73 1.19 8.68
CA SER A 243 -20.65 1.51 7.74
C SER A 243 -21.16 1.68 6.30
N ILE A 244 -22.05 0.80 5.84
CA ILE A 244 -22.65 0.89 4.49
C ILE A 244 -23.48 2.18 4.36
N VAL A 245 -24.34 2.49 5.32
CA VAL A 245 -25.17 3.70 5.31
C VAL A 245 -24.29 4.96 5.32
N TYR A 246 -23.26 5.02 6.18
CA TYR A 246 -22.33 6.16 6.20
C TYR A 246 -21.52 6.28 4.90
N SER A 247 -21.20 5.17 4.23
CA SER A 247 -20.55 5.18 2.90
C SER A 247 -21.45 5.81 1.83
N PHE A 248 -22.76 5.48 1.83
CA PHE A 248 -23.73 6.13 0.96
C PHE A 248 -23.89 7.62 1.26
N VAL A 249 -24.05 8.00 2.53
CA VAL A 249 -24.20 9.41 2.94
C VAL A 249 -22.97 10.22 2.57
N LEU A 250 -21.76 9.68 2.79
CA LEU A 250 -20.51 10.29 2.36
C LEU A 250 -20.47 10.45 0.83
N ALA A 251 -20.75 9.39 0.06
CA ALA A 251 -20.74 9.44 -1.40
C ALA A 251 -21.73 10.47 -1.98
N VAL A 252 -22.93 10.61 -1.40
CA VAL A 252 -23.90 11.65 -1.78
C VAL A 252 -23.34 13.04 -1.49
N GLY A 253 -22.75 13.26 -0.30
CA GLY A 253 -22.11 14.53 0.06
C GLY A 253 -20.95 14.89 -0.87
N LEU A 254 -20.10 13.92 -1.22
CA LEU A 254 -18.99 14.08 -2.16
C LEU A 254 -19.47 14.42 -3.57
N TYR A 255 -20.52 13.74 -4.06
CA TYR A 255 -21.09 14.03 -5.37
C TYR A 255 -21.67 15.44 -5.43
N ILE A 256 -22.42 15.86 -4.40
CA ILE A 256 -22.97 17.22 -4.29
C ILE A 256 -21.86 18.26 -4.23
N HIS A 257 -20.81 18.04 -3.43
CA HIS A 257 -19.65 18.94 -3.33
C HIS A 257 -18.96 19.12 -4.69
N ALA A 258 -18.78 18.01 -5.43
CA ALA A 258 -18.15 17.99 -6.74
C ALA A 258 -18.94 18.68 -7.87
N LEU A 259 -20.15 19.21 -7.59
CA LEU A 259 -20.89 20.10 -8.50
C LEU A 259 -20.42 21.57 -8.40
N TYR A 260 -19.73 21.95 -7.32
CA TYR A 260 -19.31 23.33 -7.05
C TYR A 260 -17.80 23.56 -7.17
N VAL A 261 -17.01 22.51 -7.40
CA VAL A 261 -15.55 22.58 -7.57
C VAL A 261 -15.16 22.90 -9.02
N PRO A 262 -14.03 23.59 -9.26
CA PRO A 262 -13.57 23.89 -10.61
C PRO A 262 -13.04 22.65 -11.35
N ASP A 263 -13.14 22.64 -12.68
CA ASP A 263 -12.70 21.54 -13.56
C ASP A 263 -11.25 21.07 -13.32
N SER A 264 -10.39 21.94 -12.78
CA SER A 264 -9.00 21.62 -12.42
C SER A 264 -8.86 20.62 -11.27
N GLU A 265 -9.91 20.41 -10.47
CA GLU A 265 -9.91 19.50 -9.30
C GLU A 265 -10.75 18.23 -9.55
N LEU A 266 -11.36 18.12 -10.74
CA LEU A 266 -12.06 16.91 -11.20
C LEU A 266 -11.10 15.75 -11.52
N ALA A 267 -11.60 14.53 -11.33
CA ALA A 267 -10.88 13.32 -11.67
C ALA A 267 -10.61 13.23 -13.19
N PRO A 268 -9.46 12.67 -13.63
CA PRO A 268 -9.21 12.33 -15.03
C PRO A 268 -10.29 11.50 -15.70
N GLU A 269 -10.99 10.68 -14.92
CA GLU A 269 -12.01 9.72 -15.36
C GLU A 269 -13.44 10.25 -15.15
N ALA A 270 -13.63 11.52 -14.75
CA ALA A 270 -14.95 12.12 -14.57
C ALA A 270 -15.69 12.23 -15.92
N THR A 271 -16.93 11.72 -15.97
CA THR A 271 -17.71 11.56 -17.21
C THR A 271 -18.88 12.53 -17.34
N GLY A 272 -19.32 13.15 -16.24
CA GLY A 272 -20.56 13.93 -16.19
C GLY A 272 -21.84 13.09 -16.06
N SER A 273 -21.75 11.76 -16.13
CA SER A 273 -22.90 10.88 -15.95
C SER A 273 -23.17 10.63 -14.46
N LEU A 274 -24.37 10.96 -13.97
CA LEU A 274 -24.77 10.86 -12.56
C LEU A 274 -24.32 9.57 -11.87
N PHE A 275 -24.72 8.40 -12.38
CA PHE A 275 -24.44 7.12 -11.73
C PHE A 275 -22.97 6.69 -11.82
N ASN A 276 -22.26 7.07 -12.89
CA ASN A 276 -20.85 6.75 -13.04
C ASN A 276 -19.98 7.65 -12.14
N ASP A 277 -20.23 8.97 -12.17
CA ASP A 277 -19.54 9.96 -11.37
C ASP A 277 -19.88 9.83 -9.86
N PHE A 278 -21.05 9.31 -9.50
CA PHE A 278 -21.39 8.92 -8.12
C PHE A 278 -20.57 7.70 -7.67
N PHE A 279 -20.47 6.67 -8.52
CA PHE A 279 -19.76 5.44 -8.18
C PHE A 279 -18.24 5.65 -8.13
N MET A 280 -17.65 6.15 -9.21
CA MET A 280 -16.20 6.38 -9.35
C MET A 280 -15.70 7.62 -8.59
N GLY A 281 -16.57 8.60 -8.35
CA GLY A 281 -16.21 9.90 -7.81
C GLY A 281 -15.89 10.91 -8.90
N ARG A 282 -16.46 12.11 -8.75
CA ARG A 282 -16.29 13.22 -9.70
C ARG A 282 -15.06 14.09 -9.38
N GLU A 283 -14.84 14.36 -8.10
CA GLU A 283 -13.69 15.12 -7.58
C GLU A 283 -12.52 14.18 -7.27
N LEU A 284 -11.29 14.62 -7.58
CA LEU A 284 -10.09 13.76 -7.43
C LEU A 284 -9.64 13.62 -5.97
N ASN A 285 -9.58 14.72 -5.22
CA ASN A 285 -9.04 14.77 -3.85
C ASN A 285 -9.86 15.75 -2.97
N PRO A 286 -11.11 15.39 -2.61
CA PRO A 286 -12.01 16.24 -1.83
C PRO A 286 -11.47 16.58 -0.45
N ARG A 287 -11.54 17.86 -0.09
CA ARG A 287 -10.87 18.41 1.09
C ARG A 287 -11.77 19.27 1.97
N VAL A 288 -11.67 19.03 3.29
CA VAL A 288 -12.24 19.91 4.32
C VAL A 288 -11.07 20.59 5.03
N GLY A 289 -10.77 21.82 4.63
CA GLY A 289 -9.58 22.54 5.08
C GLY A 289 -8.29 21.82 4.67
N SER A 290 -7.48 21.39 5.64
CA SER A 290 -6.27 20.60 5.39
C SER A 290 -6.50 19.09 5.29
N LEU A 291 -7.71 18.60 5.61
CA LEU A 291 -8.01 17.17 5.61
C LEU A 291 -8.43 16.72 4.22
N ASP A 292 -7.69 15.77 3.67
CA ASP A 292 -8.01 15.07 2.42
C ASP A 292 -8.85 13.83 2.77
N LEU A 293 -10.11 13.81 2.34
CA LEU A 293 -11.08 12.80 2.79
C LEU A 293 -10.73 11.41 2.27
N LYS A 294 -10.29 11.32 1.01
CA LYS A 294 -9.85 10.05 0.41
C LYS A 294 -8.67 9.47 1.17
N PHE A 295 -7.59 10.23 1.29
CA PHE A 295 -6.38 9.79 2.00
C PHE A 295 -6.63 9.46 3.48
N MET A 296 -7.62 10.09 4.10
CA MET A 296 -8.06 9.77 5.47
C MET A 296 -8.80 8.43 5.53
N CYS A 297 -9.80 8.22 4.67
CA CYS A 297 -10.63 7.00 4.63
C CYS A 297 -9.80 5.74 4.32
N GLU A 298 -8.99 5.79 3.26
CA GLU A 298 -8.16 4.70 2.71
C GLU A 298 -7.34 3.95 3.77
N LEU A 299 -6.77 4.67 4.75
CA LEU A 299 -5.85 4.09 5.74
C LEU A 299 -6.36 4.05 7.18
N ARG A 300 -7.31 4.90 7.60
CA ARG A 300 -7.57 5.12 9.04
C ARG A 300 -8.82 4.42 9.55
N PRO A 301 -10.05 4.89 9.30
CA PRO A 301 -11.26 4.28 9.85
C PRO A 301 -11.42 2.81 9.43
N GLY A 302 -11.00 2.47 8.20
CA GLY A 302 -11.00 1.11 7.66
C GLY A 302 -9.95 0.21 8.33
N LEU A 303 -8.66 0.38 8.01
CA LEU A 303 -7.61 -0.53 8.46
C LEU A 303 -7.42 -0.58 9.98
N ILE A 304 -7.51 0.57 10.67
CA ILE A 304 -7.40 0.58 12.14
C ILE A 304 -8.66 -0.07 12.75
N GLY A 305 -9.83 0.15 12.16
CA GLY A 305 -11.09 -0.47 12.57
C GLY A 305 -11.02 -1.99 12.45
N TRP A 306 -10.63 -2.52 11.28
CA TRP A 306 -10.37 -3.94 11.03
C TRP A 306 -9.48 -4.55 12.13
N MET A 307 -8.31 -3.97 12.37
CA MET A 307 -7.38 -4.50 13.37
C MET A 307 -8.01 -4.54 14.78
N LEU A 308 -8.77 -3.50 15.17
CA LEU A 308 -9.44 -3.48 16.48
C LEU A 308 -10.60 -4.48 16.58
N VAL A 309 -11.30 -4.80 15.48
CA VAL A 309 -12.29 -5.87 15.46
C VAL A 309 -11.63 -7.22 15.75
N ASP A 310 -10.52 -7.55 15.07
CA ASP A 310 -9.80 -8.81 15.29
C ASP A 310 -9.29 -8.94 16.74
N TRP A 311 -8.79 -7.85 17.33
CA TRP A 311 -8.41 -7.82 18.75
C TRP A 311 -9.60 -7.90 19.71
N SER A 312 -10.77 -7.37 19.35
CA SER A 312 -11.99 -7.53 20.14
C SER A 312 -12.43 -9.00 20.20
N LEU A 313 -12.30 -9.75 19.10
CA LEU A 313 -12.60 -11.19 19.06
C LEU A 313 -11.61 -12.00 19.93
N CYS A 314 -10.31 -11.70 19.84
CA CYS A 314 -9.29 -12.28 20.73
C CYS A 314 -9.61 -12.01 22.22
N ALA A 315 -9.88 -10.75 22.57
CA ALA A 315 -10.16 -10.35 23.94
C ALA A 315 -11.48 -10.95 24.46
N SER A 316 -12.51 -11.03 23.61
CA SER A 316 -13.79 -11.66 23.89
C SER A 316 -13.66 -13.16 24.18
N GLN A 317 -12.86 -13.88 23.37
CA GLN A 317 -12.62 -15.31 23.58
C GLN A 317 -11.86 -15.55 24.89
N TYR A 318 -10.89 -14.69 25.21
CA TYR A 318 -10.16 -14.71 26.47
C TYR A 318 -11.08 -14.43 27.68
N GLN A 319 -11.96 -13.43 27.58
CA GLN A 319 -12.96 -13.10 28.63
C GLN A 319 -13.91 -14.28 28.91
N GLN A 320 -14.27 -15.07 27.91
CA GLN A 320 -15.21 -16.20 28.06
C GLN A 320 -14.55 -17.52 28.50
N SER A 321 -13.31 -17.78 28.06
CA SER A 321 -12.68 -19.12 28.21
C SER A 321 -11.35 -19.12 28.97
N GLY A 322 -10.79 -17.94 29.29
CA GLY A 322 -9.45 -17.81 29.87
C GLY A 322 -8.30 -18.10 28.89
N ALA A 323 -8.60 -18.37 27.62
CA ALA A 323 -7.63 -18.69 26.58
C ALA A 323 -8.03 -18.07 25.22
N VAL A 324 -7.11 -18.09 24.27
CA VAL A 324 -7.36 -17.72 22.87
C VAL A 324 -6.89 -18.85 21.97
N THR A 325 -7.70 -19.25 20.99
CA THR A 325 -7.34 -20.28 20.00
C THR A 325 -6.06 -19.86 19.28
N PRO A 326 -5.02 -20.71 19.18
CA PRO A 326 -3.75 -20.33 18.53
C PRO A 326 -3.92 -19.82 17.10
N ALA A 327 -4.85 -20.36 16.32
CA ALA A 327 -5.20 -19.87 14.99
C ALA A 327 -5.76 -18.43 14.98
N LEU A 328 -6.62 -18.09 15.96
CA LEU A 328 -7.19 -16.73 16.07
C LEU A 328 -6.10 -15.73 16.43
N ALA A 329 -5.28 -16.04 17.44
CA ALA A 329 -4.14 -15.21 17.81
C ALA A 329 -3.14 -15.03 16.64
N LEU A 330 -2.91 -16.08 15.85
CA LEU A 330 -2.00 -16.05 14.71
C LEU A 330 -2.53 -15.18 13.56
N VAL A 331 -3.81 -15.30 13.20
CA VAL A 331 -4.41 -14.48 12.13
C VAL A 331 -4.48 -13.01 12.54
N THR A 332 -4.94 -12.72 13.77
CA THR A 332 -4.96 -11.36 14.32
C THR A 332 -3.55 -10.73 14.34
N LEU A 333 -2.51 -11.48 14.71
CA LEU A 333 -1.12 -11.01 14.67
C LEU A 333 -0.67 -10.73 13.22
N PHE A 334 -0.98 -11.59 12.27
CA PHE A 334 -0.60 -11.41 10.86
C PHE A 334 -1.25 -10.20 10.21
N GLN A 335 -2.50 -9.93 10.55
CA GLN A 335 -3.29 -8.81 10.07
C GLN A 335 -2.84 -7.51 10.76
N THR A 336 -2.57 -7.57 12.09
CA THR A 336 -1.92 -6.48 12.84
C THR A 336 -0.59 -6.06 12.20
N ILE A 337 0.30 -7.00 11.86
CA ILE A 337 1.57 -6.70 11.19
C ILE A 337 1.35 -5.97 9.85
N TYR A 338 0.32 -6.36 9.09
CA TYR A 338 -0.02 -5.72 7.81
C TYR A 338 -0.50 -4.27 8.00
N VAL A 339 -1.43 -4.04 8.94
CA VAL A 339 -1.97 -2.71 9.26
C VAL A 339 -0.88 -1.78 9.83
N PHE A 340 -0.02 -2.30 10.72
CA PHE A 340 1.15 -1.56 11.22
C PHE A 340 2.11 -1.16 10.10
N ASP A 341 2.42 -2.09 9.18
CA ASP A 341 3.35 -1.84 8.07
C ASP A 341 2.78 -0.84 7.06
N ALA A 342 1.48 -0.90 6.76
CA ALA A 342 0.79 0.08 5.93
C ALA A 342 0.82 1.49 6.54
N LEU A 343 0.40 1.63 7.81
CA LEU A 343 0.36 2.93 8.49
C LEU A 343 1.75 3.48 8.82
N LYS A 344 2.77 2.63 8.97
CA LYS A 344 4.17 3.05 9.10
C LYS A 344 4.73 3.64 7.80
N HIS A 345 4.22 3.19 6.65
CA HIS A 345 4.62 3.64 5.32
C HIS A 345 3.52 4.47 4.62
N GLU A 346 2.67 5.15 5.40
CA GLU A 346 1.54 5.97 4.95
C GLU A 346 1.89 6.91 3.78
N SER A 347 3.09 7.52 3.79
CA SER A 347 3.53 8.42 2.71
C SER A 347 3.66 7.74 1.34
N SER A 348 3.87 6.43 1.28
CA SER A 348 3.99 5.70 0.00
C SER A 348 2.64 5.59 -0.73
N ILE A 349 1.51 5.70 -0.02
CA ILE A 349 0.17 5.65 -0.64
C ILE A 349 -0.13 6.87 -1.52
N LEU A 350 0.53 8.00 -1.28
CA LEU A 350 0.45 9.22 -2.10
C LEU A 350 0.96 9.04 -3.54
N THR A 351 1.30 7.81 -3.93
CA THR A 351 1.76 7.41 -5.26
C THR A 351 0.91 6.29 -5.90
N THR A 352 -0.18 5.83 -5.26
CA THR A 352 -1.11 4.86 -5.84
C THR A 352 -2.07 5.51 -6.84
N MET A 353 -2.62 4.71 -7.75
CA MET A 353 -3.63 5.14 -8.72
C MET A 353 -4.87 5.72 -8.03
N ASP A 354 -5.24 5.11 -6.92
CA ASP A 354 -6.38 5.44 -6.06
C ASP A 354 -6.32 6.92 -5.62
N ILE A 355 -5.13 7.43 -5.22
CA ILE A 355 -4.92 8.85 -4.88
C ILE A 355 -4.74 9.77 -6.11
N ILE A 356 -4.08 9.30 -7.19
CA ILE A 356 -3.58 10.18 -8.27
C ILE A 356 -4.42 10.19 -9.56
N THR A 357 -5.27 9.19 -9.80
CA THR A 357 -6.10 9.07 -11.03
C THR A 357 -7.59 8.85 -10.77
N GLU A 358 -7.96 8.09 -9.74
CA GLU A 358 -9.38 7.76 -9.48
C GLU A 358 -10.09 8.92 -8.75
N GLY A 359 -11.41 9.05 -8.88
CA GLY A 359 -12.19 10.00 -8.07
C GLY A 359 -12.33 9.54 -6.61
N PHE A 360 -12.98 10.34 -5.76
CA PHE A 360 -13.52 9.82 -4.49
C PHE A 360 -15.06 9.79 -4.56
N GLY A 361 -15.61 8.59 -4.75
CA GLY A 361 -17.04 8.33 -4.84
C GLY A 361 -17.44 7.13 -4.02
N PHE A 362 -18.63 6.58 -4.29
CA PHE A 362 -19.16 5.45 -3.53
C PHE A 362 -18.21 4.24 -3.52
N MET A 363 -17.55 3.91 -4.64
CA MET A 363 -16.67 2.74 -4.74
C MET A 363 -15.56 2.75 -3.69
N LEU A 364 -14.81 3.85 -3.57
CA LEU A 364 -13.74 3.97 -2.58
C LEU A 364 -14.30 4.18 -1.17
N ALA A 365 -15.30 5.05 -0.98
CA ALA A 365 -15.89 5.28 0.33
C ALA A 365 -16.45 3.99 0.97
N PHE A 366 -17.17 3.17 0.19
CA PHE A 366 -17.66 1.86 0.61
C PHE A 366 -16.52 0.84 0.76
N GLY A 367 -15.52 0.87 -0.13
CA GLY A 367 -14.30 0.07 -0.03
C GLY A 367 -13.61 0.23 1.32
N ASP A 368 -13.34 1.48 1.69
CA ASP A 368 -12.60 1.88 2.88
C ASP A 368 -13.39 1.62 4.18
N LEU A 369 -14.64 2.08 4.22
CA LEU A 369 -15.42 2.16 5.46
C LEU A 369 -16.20 0.88 5.78
N ALA A 370 -16.62 0.13 4.76
CA ALA A 370 -17.48 -1.04 4.90
C ALA A 370 -16.80 -2.34 4.43
N TRP A 371 -16.32 -2.40 3.19
CA TRP A 371 -15.81 -3.64 2.59
C TRP A 371 -14.56 -4.17 3.31
N VAL A 372 -13.56 -3.31 3.56
CA VAL A 372 -12.33 -3.70 4.26
C VAL A 372 -12.64 -4.23 5.68
N PRO A 373 -13.30 -3.48 6.60
CA PRO A 373 -13.63 -4.01 7.93
C PRO A 373 -14.54 -5.23 7.89
N ALA A 374 -15.53 -5.29 7.00
CA ALA A 374 -16.51 -6.38 6.98
C ALA A 374 -15.94 -7.70 6.47
N LEU A 375 -15.06 -7.66 5.45
CA LEU A 375 -14.60 -8.86 4.74
C LEU A 375 -13.17 -9.28 5.10
N TYR A 376 -12.33 -8.38 5.62
CA TYR A 376 -10.94 -8.70 5.98
C TYR A 376 -10.85 -9.28 7.40
N THR A 377 -11.88 -9.06 8.24
CA THR A 377 -12.08 -9.70 9.55
C THR A 377 -12.69 -11.12 9.46
N LEU A 378 -13.06 -11.57 8.24
CA LEU A 378 -13.83 -12.80 8.02
C LEU A 378 -13.16 -14.05 8.61
N GLN A 379 -11.83 -14.15 8.54
CA GLN A 379 -11.07 -15.27 9.12
C GLN A 379 -11.15 -15.27 10.65
N ALA A 380 -11.03 -14.10 11.28
CA ALA A 380 -11.15 -13.96 12.73
C ALA A 380 -12.58 -14.29 13.20
N HIS A 381 -13.60 -13.79 12.50
CA HIS A 381 -15.01 -14.16 12.78
C HIS A 381 -15.27 -15.65 12.61
N PHE A 382 -14.75 -16.29 11.55
CA PHE A 382 -14.87 -17.73 11.32
C PHE A 382 -14.27 -18.53 12.49
N ILE A 383 -13.01 -18.26 12.87
CA ILE A 383 -12.31 -19.00 13.93
C ILE A 383 -12.95 -18.74 15.31
N TYR A 384 -13.43 -17.52 15.55
CA TYR A 384 -14.15 -17.20 16.80
C TYR A 384 -15.49 -17.95 16.88
N ASN A 385 -16.22 -18.09 15.77
CA ASN A 385 -17.50 -18.79 15.73
C ASN A 385 -17.36 -20.32 15.77
N PHE A 386 -16.34 -20.85 15.10
CA PHE A 386 -16.10 -22.29 14.89
C PHE A 386 -14.64 -22.67 15.21
N PRO A 387 -14.17 -22.49 16.47
CA PRO A 387 -12.78 -22.71 16.85
C PRO A 387 -12.30 -24.16 16.66
N GLU A 388 -13.22 -25.12 16.62
CA GLU A 388 -12.97 -26.54 16.34
C GLU A 388 -12.62 -26.84 14.87
N LEU A 389 -12.96 -25.95 13.94
CA LEU A 389 -12.65 -26.10 12.51
C LEU A 389 -11.29 -25.49 12.13
N ALA A 390 -10.74 -24.64 12.98
CA ALA A 390 -9.48 -23.94 12.76
C ALA A 390 -8.26 -24.86 12.93
N VAL A 391 -7.12 -24.46 12.36
CA VAL A 391 -5.88 -25.24 12.47
C VAL A 391 -5.36 -25.22 13.91
N SER A 392 -5.48 -26.35 14.61
CA SER A 392 -5.02 -26.52 16.00
C SER A 392 -3.61 -27.14 16.11
N ASN A 393 -3.18 -27.89 15.09
CA ASN A 393 -1.88 -28.56 15.09
C ASN A 393 -0.72 -27.56 14.88
N VAL A 394 0.25 -27.57 15.81
CA VAL A 394 1.48 -26.76 15.78
C VAL A 394 2.21 -26.85 14.45
N TYR A 395 2.34 -28.03 13.83
CA TYR A 395 3.03 -28.18 12.54
C TYR A 395 2.33 -27.39 11.42
N GLY A 396 0.99 -27.36 11.42
CA GLY A 396 0.20 -26.56 10.48
C GLY A 396 0.38 -25.06 10.73
N LEU A 397 0.31 -24.62 11.98
CA LEU A 397 0.52 -23.22 12.37
C LEU A 397 1.93 -22.72 12.01
N VAL A 398 2.97 -23.55 12.20
CA VAL A 398 4.35 -23.23 11.80
C VAL A 398 4.48 -23.12 10.28
N ALA A 399 3.91 -24.07 9.52
CA ALA A 399 3.91 -24.01 8.05
C ALA A 399 3.21 -22.73 7.53
N ILE A 400 2.06 -22.39 8.10
CA ILE A 400 1.33 -21.15 7.82
C ILE A 400 2.17 -19.90 8.15
N GLY A 401 2.88 -19.92 9.29
CA GLY A 401 3.84 -18.88 9.67
C GLY A 401 4.98 -18.69 8.66
N ILE A 402 5.52 -19.78 8.10
CA ILE A 402 6.53 -19.73 7.04
C ILE A 402 5.96 -19.07 5.76
N VAL A 403 4.74 -19.42 5.36
CA VAL A 403 4.08 -18.79 4.19
C VAL A 403 3.85 -17.29 4.41
N LYS A 404 3.35 -16.88 5.59
CA LYS A 404 3.19 -15.45 5.94
C LYS A 404 4.54 -14.72 5.92
N ALA A 405 5.58 -15.32 6.50
CA ALA A 405 6.91 -14.72 6.57
C ALA A 405 7.52 -14.54 5.18
N ALA A 406 7.45 -15.57 4.32
CA ALA A 406 7.89 -15.50 2.93
C ALA A 406 7.14 -14.40 2.16
N GLY A 407 5.81 -14.36 2.27
CA GLY A 407 4.97 -13.32 1.65
C GLY A 407 5.35 -11.91 2.10
N TYR A 408 5.54 -11.70 3.41
CA TYR A 408 5.94 -10.41 3.96
C TYR A 408 7.36 -9.98 3.54
N ILE A 409 8.33 -10.89 3.53
CA ILE A 409 9.71 -10.63 3.06
C ILE A 409 9.69 -10.20 1.59
N ILE A 410 8.93 -10.90 0.74
CA ILE A 410 8.78 -10.54 -0.67
C ILE A 410 8.09 -9.17 -0.84
N PHE A 411 6.96 -8.96 -0.15
CA PHE A 411 6.19 -7.71 -0.22
C PHE A 411 7.01 -6.49 0.22
N ARG A 412 7.55 -6.52 1.44
CA ARG A 412 8.29 -5.40 2.03
C ARG A 412 9.67 -5.25 1.37
N GLY A 413 10.35 -6.35 1.04
CA GLY A 413 11.61 -6.32 0.31
C GLY A 413 11.49 -5.68 -1.08
N ALA A 414 10.48 -6.06 -1.86
CA ALA A 414 10.21 -5.46 -3.17
C ALA A 414 9.88 -3.97 -3.08
N ASN A 415 9.01 -3.57 -2.13
CA ASN A 415 8.64 -2.17 -1.94
C ASN A 415 9.83 -1.33 -1.47
N SER A 416 10.58 -1.76 -0.45
CA SER A 416 11.77 -1.04 0.03
C SER A 416 12.84 -0.90 -1.07
N GLN A 417 13.09 -1.95 -1.87
CA GLN A 417 14.03 -1.89 -3.00
C GLN A 417 13.59 -0.86 -4.05
N LYS A 418 12.29 -0.80 -4.38
CA LYS A 418 11.71 0.20 -5.29
C LYS A 418 11.82 1.61 -4.72
N ASP A 419 11.55 1.79 -3.43
CA ASP A 419 11.49 3.10 -2.80
C ASP A 419 12.90 3.69 -2.60
N VAL A 420 13.87 2.89 -2.16
CA VAL A 420 15.30 3.27 -2.14
C VAL A 420 15.78 3.64 -3.54
N PHE A 421 15.50 2.81 -4.55
CA PHE A 421 15.87 3.09 -5.94
C PHE A 421 15.27 4.38 -6.51
N ARG A 422 14.03 4.74 -6.13
CA ARG A 422 13.37 5.96 -6.59
C ARG A 422 13.86 7.23 -5.87
N ASN A 423 14.32 7.10 -4.63
CA ASN A 423 14.81 8.21 -3.82
C ASN A 423 16.32 8.45 -3.99
N ASN A 424 17.12 7.39 -4.03
CA ASN A 424 18.57 7.43 -4.26
C ASN A 424 19.01 6.25 -5.17
N PRO A 425 19.01 6.42 -6.50
CA PRO A 425 19.48 5.38 -7.43
C PRO A 425 20.95 4.98 -7.27
N ASN A 426 21.75 5.79 -6.56
CA ASN A 426 23.18 5.59 -6.33
C ASN A 426 23.48 4.95 -4.96
N ASP A 427 22.44 4.60 -4.18
CA ASP A 427 22.61 3.88 -2.92
C ASP A 427 23.24 2.50 -3.16
N SER A 428 24.21 2.09 -2.34
CA SER A 428 24.96 0.84 -2.56
C SER A 428 24.07 -0.42 -2.60
N SER A 429 22.93 -0.39 -1.90
CA SER A 429 21.95 -1.48 -1.90
C SER A 429 21.20 -1.67 -3.22
N VAL A 430 21.21 -0.68 -4.13
CA VAL A 430 20.48 -0.74 -5.42
C VAL A 430 21.31 -0.32 -6.64
N ALA A 431 22.42 0.39 -6.47
CA ALA A 431 23.22 0.92 -7.59
C ALA A 431 23.82 -0.17 -8.50
N HIS A 432 24.03 -1.38 -7.95
CA HIS A 432 24.51 -2.55 -8.67
C HIS A 432 23.41 -3.28 -9.46
N LEU A 433 22.13 -2.92 -9.28
CA LEU A 433 21.01 -3.59 -9.91
C LEU A 433 20.84 -3.12 -11.37
N ALA A 434 20.63 -4.08 -12.28
CA ALA A 434 20.40 -3.78 -13.68
C ALA A 434 19.16 -2.91 -13.88
N THR A 435 19.26 -1.91 -14.77
CA THR A 435 18.17 -0.98 -15.10
C THR A 435 18.02 -0.80 -16.61
N ILE A 436 16.84 -0.34 -17.04
CA ILE A 436 16.56 0.05 -18.42
C ILE A 436 16.29 1.56 -18.44
N PRO A 437 17.02 2.38 -19.21
CA PRO A 437 16.74 3.81 -19.34
C PRO A 437 15.43 4.03 -20.12
N THR A 438 14.70 5.09 -19.78
CA THR A 438 13.45 5.49 -20.46
C THR A 438 13.61 6.85 -21.12
N SER A 439 12.84 7.10 -22.18
CA SER A 439 12.74 8.42 -22.83
C SER A 439 12.27 9.53 -21.88
N ALA A 440 11.53 9.17 -20.82
CA ALA A 440 11.09 10.08 -19.77
C ALA A 440 12.19 10.44 -18.73
N GLY A 441 13.47 10.16 -19.02
CA GLY A 441 14.62 10.47 -18.16
C GLY A 441 14.72 9.63 -16.88
N LYS A 442 13.77 8.72 -16.64
CA LYS A 442 13.78 7.78 -15.50
C LYS A 442 14.37 6.43 -15.92
N LYS A 443 14.69 5.60 -14.93
CA LYS A 443 15.17 4.22 -15.12
C LYS A 443 14.12 3.22 -14.59
N LEU A 444 13.93 2.10 -15.29
CA LEU A 444 13.15 0.96 -14.81
C LEU A 444 14.09 -0.05 -14.16
N LEU A 445 13.73 -0.57 -12.99
CA LEU A 445 14.51 -1.59 -12.28
C LEU A 445 14.21 -2.98 -12.86
N CYS A 446 15.24 -3.74 -13.24
CA CYS A 446 15.10 -5.04 -13.91
C CYS A 446 16.07 -6.10 -13.35
N ALA A 447 16.31 -6.03 -12.05
CA ALA A 447 17.06 -6.98 -11.22
C ALA A 447 16.51 -6.95 -9.79
N GLY A 448 17.01 -7.83 -8.92
CA GLY A 448 16.42 -8.05 -7.59
C GLY A 448 15.01 -8.61 -7.70
N TYR A 449 14.10 -8.23 -6.81
CA TYR A 449 12.70 -8.65 -6.85
C TYR A 449 12.04 -8.32 -8.20
N TRP A 450 12.32 -7.12 -8.73
CA TRP A 450 11.78 -6.59 -9.99
C TRP A 450 12.43 -7.17 -11.25
N GLY A 451 13.39 -8.08 -11.09
CA GLY A 451 13.93 -8.92 -12.17
C GLY A 451 13.31 -10.32 -12.23
N ILE A 452 12.60 -10.77 -11.17
CA ILE A 452 12.00 -12.10 -11.09
C ILE A 452 10.60 -12.10 -11.73
N CYS A 453 9.77 -11.12 -11.37
CA CYS A 453 8.52 -10.81 -12.04
C CYS A 453 8.28 -9.29 -12.01
N ARG A 454 7.29 -8.80 -12.77
CA ARG A 454 6.99 -7.36 -12.88
C ARG A 454 6.26 -6.79 -11.66
N ARG A 455 5.65 -7.64 -10.82
CA ARG A 455 4.91 -7.28 -9.59
C ARG A 455 5.18 -8.25 -8.43
N PRO A 456 6.44 -8.32 -7.95
CA PRO A 456 6.82 -9.19 -6.83
C PRO A 456 6.09 -8.81 -5.54
N ASN A 457 5.78 -7.53 -5.33
CA ASN A 457 4.99 -7.10 -4.19
C ASN A 457 3.57 -7.73 -4.17
N TYR A 458 2.92 -7.87 -5.33
CA TYR A 458 1.60 -8.52 -5.42
C TYR A 458 1.69 -10.03 -5.11
N LEU A 459 2.78 -10.70 -5.49
CA LEU A 459 3.02 -12.09 -5.09
C LEU A 459 3.15 -12.22 -3.56
N GLY A 460 3.88 -11.30 -2.93
CA GLY A 460 4.00 -11.23 -1.46
C GLY A 460 2.65 -11.02 -0.77
N ASP A 461 1.84 -10.10 -1.30
CA ASP A 461 0.46 -9.84 -0.86
C ASP A 461 -0.45 -11.09 -0.94
N ILE A 462 -0.43 -11.80 -2.08
CA ILE A 462 -1.20 -13.05 -2.28
C ILE A 462 -0.79 -14.13 -1.30
N LEU A 463 0.51 -14.32 -1.06
CA LEU A 463 1.02 -15.28 -0.08
C LEU A 463 0.57 -14.93 1.35
N MET A 464 0.59 -13.64 1.71
CA MET A 464 0.07 -13.20 3.01
C MET A 464 -1.43 -13.48 3.13
N ALA A 465 -2.25 -13.08 2.15
CA ALA A 465 -3.69 -13.31 2.15
C ALA A 465 -4.07 -14.80 2.23
N THR A 466 -3.30 -15.65 1.56
CA THR A 466 -3.45 -17.11 1.61
C THR A 466 -3.11 -17.65 3.00
N ALA A 467 -2.01 -17.20 3.61
CA ALA A 467 -1.63 -17.59 4.96
C ALA A 467 -2.68 -17.20 6.02
N TRP A 468 -3.40 -16.08 5.85
CA TRP A 468 -4.48 -15.70 6.78
C TRP A 468 -5.64 -16.70 6.69
N SER A 469 -6.06 -17.06 5.48
CA SER A 469 -7.19 -17.97 5.26
C SER A 469 -6.87 -19.42 5.65
N LEU A 470 -5.62 -19.86 5.48
CA LEU A 470 -5.17 -21.19 5.92
C LEU A 470 -5.33 -21.43 7.43
N THR A 471 -5.36 -20.38 8.27
CA THR A 471 -5.60 -20.53 9.71
C THR A 471 -7.00 -21.09 10.03
N CYS A 472 -7.96 -20.90 9.12
CA CYS A 472 -9.35 -21.38 9.23
C CYS A 472 -9.51 -22.87 8.88
N GLY A 473 -8.43 -23.58 8.52
CA GLY A 473 -8.51 -24.93 7.98
C GLY A 473 -8.99 -24.94 6.53
N THR A 474 -9.28 -26.13 5.99
CA THR A 474 -9.64 -26.36 4.57
C THR A 474 -11.08 -26.85 4.37
N THR A 475 -11.87 -26.94 5.45
CA THR A 475 -13.23 -27.49 5.42
C THR A 475 -14.26 -26.56 4.79
N HIS A 476 -14.06 -25.25 4.89
CA HIS A 476 -14.99 -24.22 4.41
C HIS A 476 -14.29 -23.30 3.39
N LEU A 477 -14.96 -23.05 2.27
CA LEU A 477 -14.44 -22.17 1.21
C LEU A 477 -14.62 -20.68 1.54
N LEU A 478 -15.56 -20.32 2.42
CA LEU A 478 -15.90 -18.92 2.70
C LEU A 478 -14.73 -18.06 3.22
N PRO A 479 -13.88 -18.51 4.16
CA PRO A 479 -12.68 -17.76 4.55
C PRO A 479 -11.70 -17.50 3.40
N TYR A 480 -11.68 -18.36 2.38
CA TYR A 480 -10.86 -18.21 1.18
C TYR A 480 -11.45 -17.24 0.14
N PHE A 481 -12.66 -16.70 0.37
CA PHE A 481 -13.17 -15.58 -0.43
C PHE A 481 -12.13 -14.46 -0.53
N TYR A 482 -11.49 -14.10 0.59
CA TYR A 482 -10.51 -13.01 0.64
C TYR A 482 -9.32 -13.20 -0.32
N PRO A 483 -8.50 -14.27 -0.26
CA PRO A 483 -7.39 -14.46 -1.20
C PRO A 483 -7.85 -14.65 -2.66
N ILE A 484 -9.03 -15.22 -2.90
CA ILE A 484 -9.60 -15.35 -4.26
C ILE A 484 -9.95 -13.98 -4.83
N TYR A 485 -10.72 -13.17 -4.09
CA TYR A 485 -11.04 -11.78 -4.43
C TYR A 485 -9.77 -10.95 -4.63
N PHE A 486 -8.81 -11.05 -3.70
CA PHE A 486 -7.60 -10.25 -3.72
C PHE A 486 -6.67 -10.64 -4.88
N PHE A 487 -6.61 -11.93 -5.24
CA PHE A 487 -5.94 -12.37 -6.47
C PHE A 487 -6.57 -11.74 -7.72
N ILE A 488 -7.89 -11.77 -7.86
CA ILE A 488 -8.61 -11.16 -8.99
C ILE A 488 -8.36 -9.65 -9.05
N LEU A 489 -8.44 -8.97 -7.90
CA LEU A 489 -8.16 -7.53 -7.77
C LEU A 489 -6.73 -7.20 -8.22
N LEU A 490 -5.73 -7.97 -7.77
CA LEU A 490 -4.33 -7.74 -8.10
C LEU A 490 -3.99 -8.06 -9.56
N VAL A 491 -4.65 -9.06 -10.17
CA VAL A 491 -4.55 -9.32 -11.62
C VAL A 491 -5.14 -8.16 -12.42
N HIS A 492 -6.35 -7.69 -12.07
CA HIS A 492 -6.96 -6.53 -12.72
C HIS A 492 -6.10 -5.26 -12.57
N ARG A 493 -5.61 -4.99 -11.35
CA ARG A 493 -4.70 -3.87 -11.06
C ARG A 493 -3.41 -3.98 -11.86
N GLN A 494 -2.82 -5.17 -11.96
CA GLN A 494 -1.61 -5.45 -12.74
C GLN A 494 -1.79 -5.16 -14.23
N ILE A 495 -2.93 -5.53 -14.83
CA ILE A 495 -3.24 -5.25 -16.24
C ILE A 495 -3.34 -3.73 -16.49
N ARG A 496 -4.06 -3.01 -15.64
CA ARG A 496 -4.22 -1.54 -15.76
C ARG A 496 -2.88 -0.81 -15.59
N ASP A 497 -2.08 -1.24 -14.61
CA ASP A 497 -0.73 -0.75 -14.38
C ASP A 497 0.21 -1.01 -15.57
N GLU A 498 0.06 -2.13 -16.30
CA GLU A 498 0.80 -2.40 -17.52
C GLU A 498 0.42 -1.45 -18.67
N ALA A 499 -0.87 -1.19 -18.86
CA ALA A 499 -1.34 -0.25 -19.87
C ALA A 499 -0.77 1.16 -19.60
N TYR A 500 -0.83 1.62 -18.35
CA TYR A 500 -0.24 2.89 -17.93
C TYR A 500 1.29 2.93 -18.14
N CYS A 501 2.02 1.89 -17.73
CA CYS A 501 3.46 1.82 -17.94
C CYS A 501 3.85 1.76 -19.43
N LYS A 502 3.07 1.06 -20.27
CA LYS A 502 3.27 1.01 -21.72
C LYS A 502 3.06 2.39 -22.36
N GLN A 503 1.97 3.09 -22.02
CA GLN A 503 1.71 4.45 -22.49
C GLN A 503 2.82 5.42 -22.09
N LYS A 504 3.35 5.27 -20.86
CA LYS A 504 4.35 6.18 -20.27
C LYS A 504 5.79 5.95 -20.73
N TYR A 505 6.19 4.71 -20.97
CA TYR A 505 7.59 4.34 -21.24
C TYR A 505 7.83 3.72 -22.63
N GLY A 506 6.77 3.41 -23.39
CA GLY A 506 6.86 2.93 -24.77
C GLY A 506 7.80 1.74 -24.95
N ALA A 507 8.75 1.86 -25.88
CA ALA A 507 9.72 0.81 -26.21
C ALA A 507 10.60 0.35 -25.02
N ALA A 508 10.82 1.22 -24.03
CA ALA A 508 11.54 0.84 -22.80
C ALA A 508 10.71 -0.13 -21.93
N TRP A 509 9.37 -0.02 -21.97
CA TRP A 509 8.47 -0.99 -21.35
C TRP A 509 8.49 -2.34 -22.07
N ASP A 510 8.50 -2.34 -23.41
CA ASP A 510 8.59 -3.57 -24.20
C ASP A 510 9.89 -4.33 -23.92
N SER A 511 11.00 -3.60 -23.78
CA SER A 511 12.30 -4.15 -23.41
C SER A 511 12.31 -4.70 -21.98
N TYR A 512 11.59 -4.06 -21.06
CA TYR A 512 11.39 -4.56 -19.70
C TYR A 512 10.56 -5.85 -19.68
N CYS A 513 9.42 -5.89 -20.37
CA CYS A 513 8.56 -7.08 -20.47
C CYS A 513 9.27 -8.26 -21.15
N LYS A 514 10.14 -8.03 -22.14
CA LYS A 514 10.98 -9.09 -22.73
C LYS A 514 12.00 -9.67 -21.74
N LYS A 515 12.58 -8.83 -20.87
CA LYS A 515 13.57 -9.26 -19.88
C LYS A 515 12.95 -9.93 -18.65
N VAL A 516 11.77 -9.45 -18.24
CA VAL A 516 11.05 -9.93 -17.05
C VAL A 516 9.66 -10.37 -17.53
N PRO A 517 9.50 -11.60 -18.07
CA PRO A 517 8.29 -12.02 -18.78
C PRO A 517 7.09 -12.28 -17.88
N TYR A 518 7.32 -12.64 -16.62
CA TYR A 518 6.26 -12.95 -15.65
C TYR A 518 5.69 -11.69 -14.99
N ARG A 519 4.37 -11.63 -14.85
CA ARG A 519 3.59 -10.53 -14.29
C ARG A 519 3.62 -10.54 -12.78
N ILE A 520 3.20 -11.65 -12.17
CA ILE A 520 3.03 -11.82 -10.71
C ILE A 520 3.68 -13.13 -10.26
N ILE A 521 3.33 -14.26 -10.87
CA ILE A 521 3.75 -15.60 -10.44
C ILE A 521 4.84 -16.10 -11.41
N PRO A 522 6.11 -16.19 -10.99
CA PRO A 522 7.19 -16.66 -11.85
C PRO A 522 6.88 -18.04 -12.44
N TYR A 523 7.19 -18.22 -13.73
CA TYR A 523 6.94 -19.45 -14.48
C TYR A 523 5.47 -19.85 -14.67
N VAL A 524 4.50 -18.98 -14.29
CA VAL A 524 3.05 -19.23 -14.45
C VAL A 524 2.32 -18.06 -15.11
N PHE A 525 2.47 -16.84 -14.58
CA PHE A 525 1.76 -15.64 -15.02
C PHE A 525 2.60 -14.37 -14.82
#